data_AF-A0A0F9Q2Z6-F1
#
_entry.id   AF-A0A0F9Q2Z6-F1
#
_cell.length_a   1.000
_cell.length_b   1.000
_cell.length_c   1.000
_cell.angle_alpha   90.00
_cell.angle_beta   90.00
_cell.angle_gamma   90.00
#
_symmetry.space_group_name_H-M   'P 1'
#
loop_
_entity.id
_entity.type
_entity.pdbx_description
1 polymer ?
#
loop_
_entity_poly.entity_id
_entity_poly.type
_entity_poly.pdbx_seq_one_letter_code
_entity_poly.pdbx_strand_id
1 'polypeptide(L)'
;MGNTAYNNTVHGIYIYDSNNNNISENTAHNNTIHGIWLDFSDSNTVSGNTANDNLEYGITLHFNSNDNNITENYIYHNAIGGIAIKSGTCEDNIISENIIVSNDLFINDSGLNTIIKYNYLDIIPPSFVVEILDLSFYKTEFIVSINLTSQVTFLQVSNISIQMWWNGNLILSNDIKDNGNGFYNVSLLPIFVEPDENPILLNMTFSAAYHNVKYYEMNIAVEPEPDDAPVSVSNLLFIEIRDQSFSLEEFNITFYIYNESNHGIDNVTIQMWWNSTDVSSIVLNLGSGLYFVSLEPITVKPGEDPILFEMNISAFGYEDKSFETYIAVDLDVLLGDDSTGGEAIPGYSIIFIGLTAVGTIGLIYVIFKRKQQI
;
A
#
# COMPACT_ATOMS: atom_id res chain seq x y z
N MET A 1 19.30 20.74 12.00
CA MET A 1 18.12 19.89 12.24
C MET A 1 16.91 20.77 12.50
N GLY A 2 15.73 20.38 12.05
CA GLY A 2 14.46 21.01 12.45
C GLY A 2 14.18 22.40 11.87
N ASN A 3 14.79 22.79 10.74
CA ASN A 3 14.60 24.12 10.17
C ASN A 3 13.52 24.15 9.10
N THR A 4 12.90 25.31 8.90
CA THR A 4 11.99 25.57 7.77
C THR A 4 12.60 26.61 6.84
N ALA A 5 12.86 26.24 5.59
CA ALA A 5 13.38 27.11 4.54
C ALA A 5 12.38 27.21 3.39
N TYR A 6 11.79 28.39 3.19
CA TYR A 6 10.70 28.55 2.23
C TYR A 6 10.70 29.90 1.52
N ASN A 7 10.10 29.95 0.33
CA ASN A 7 10.01 31.16 -0.50
C ASN A 7 11.37 31.82 -0.79
N ASN A 8 12.45 31.05 -0.87
CA ASN A 8 13.76 31.58 -1.23
C ASN A 8 13.85 31.78 -2.75
N THR A 9 14.58 32.82 -3.15
CA THR A 9 14.77 33.20 -4.56
C THR A 9 15.64 32.22 -5.34
N VAL A 10 16.26 31.25 -4.66
CA VAL A 10 17.10 30.22 -5.29
C VAL A 10 16.87 28.85 -4.63
N HIS A 11 17.64 28.50 -3.61
CA HIS A 11 17.54 27.22 -2.90
C HIS A 11 17.02 27.43 -1.48
N GLY A 12 16.37 26.41 -0.91
CA GLY A 12 15.97 26.42 0.49
C GLY A 12 17.16 26.25 1.43
N ILE A 13 17.79 25.08 1.37
CA ILE A 13 18.99 24.72 2.13
C ILE A 13 20.11 24.47 1.14
N TYR A 14 21.22 25.20 1.28
CA TYR A 14 22.39 25.03 0.43
C TYR A 14 23.62 24.74 1.29
N ILE A 15 24.26 23.61 1.03
CA ILE A 15 25.58 23.30 1.58
C ILE A 15 26.62 23.25 0.44
N TYR A 16 27.71 23.96 0.67
CA TYR A 16 28.77 24.17 -0.30
C TYR A 16 30.11 23.87 0.36
N ASP A 17 30.95 23.06 -0.29
CA ASP A 17 32.28 22.70 0.21
C ASP A 17 32.23 22.24 1.69
N SER A 18 31.24 21.38 1.99
CA SER A 18 30.84 21.05 3.36
C SER A 18 30.60 19.55 3.51
N ASN A 19 31.52 18.88 4.20
CA ASN A 19 31.53 17.42 4.31
C ASN A 19 31.10 16.95 5.70
N ASN A 20 30.61 15.71 5.79
CA ASN A 20 30.28 15.03 7.06
C ASN A 20 29.19 15.72 7.90
N ASN A 21 28.18 16.30 7.25
CA ASN A 21 27.05 16.94 7.93
C ASN A 21 25.84 16.02 8.02
N ASN A 22 24.99 16.29 9.02
CA ASN A 22 23.67 15.69 9.15
C ASN A 22 22.59 16.75 8.89
N ILE A 23 21.96 16.68 7.72
CA ILE A 23 20.85 17.52 7.30
C ILE A 23 19.57 16.74 7.51
N SER A 24 18.93 16.94 8.65
CA SER A 24 17.74 16.17 9.00
C SER A 24 16.59 16.96 9.58
N GLU A 25 15.39 16.41 9.39
CA GLU A 25 14.11 16.95 9.89
C GLU A 25 13.85 18.39 9.45
N ASN A 26 14.35 18.80 8.27
CA ASN A 26 14.09 20.13 7.73
C ASN A 26 12.92 20.10 6.75
N THR A 27 12.22 21.22 6.63
CA THR A 27 11.19 21.44 5.61
C THR A 27 11.67 22.49 4.63
N ALA A 28 11.88 22.11 3.36
CA ALA A 28 12.34 23.00 2.30
C ALA A 28 11.29 23.09 1.17
N HIS A 29 10.53 24.18 1.12
CA HIS A 29 9.38 24.27 0.21
C HIS A 29 9.17 25.62 -0.48
N ASN A 30 8.49 25.64 -1.63
CA ASN A 30 8.24 26.86 -2.40
C ASN A 30 9.51 27.65 -2.75
N ASN A 31 10.65 26.97 -3.00
CA ASN A 31 11.88 27.64 -3.42
C ASN A 31 11.98 27.66 -4.95
N THR A 32 12.63 28.72 -5.47
CA THR A 32 12.66 29.02 -6.91
C THR A 32 13.46 28.02 -7.73
N ILE A 33 14.31 27.19 -7.11
CA ILE A 33 15.07 26.15 -7.80
C ILE A 33 15.01 24.82 -7.03
N HIS A 34 15.80 24.68 -5.96
CA HIS A 34 15.92 23.41 -5.22
C HIS A 34 15.46 23.56 -3.76
N GLY A 35 14.86 22.51 -3.21
CA GLY A 35 14.61 22.44 -1.77
C GLY A 35 15.93 22.38 -1.01
N ILE A 36 16.68 21.29 -1.20
CA ILE A 36 18.00 21.05 -0.59
C ILE A 36 19.03 20.85 -1.70
N TRP A 37 20.14 21.58 -1.64
CA TRP A 37 21.23 21.50 -2.62
C TRP A 37 22.58 21.24 -1.95
N LEU A 38 23.27 20.21 -2.42
CA LEU A 38 24.63 19.83 -2.07
C LEU A 38 25.54 20.09 -3.28
N ASP A 39 26.58 20.88 -3.10
CA ASP A 39 27.59 21.17 -4.12
C ASP A 39 28.99 21.06 -3.49
N PHE A 40 29.89 20.30 -4.13
CA PHE A 40 31.21 19.96 -3.58
C PHE A 40 31.17 19.43 -2.14
N SER A 41 30.17 18.60 -1.82
CA SER A 41 29.87 18.23 -0.43
C SER A 41 29.78 16.72 -0.27
N ASP A 42 30.76 16.15 0.41
CA ASP A 42 30.97 14.71 0.56
C ASP A 42 30.48 14.16 1.90
N SER A 43 30.11 12.87 1.91
CA SER A 43 29.86 12.11 3.14
C SER A 43 28.77 12.70 4.06
N ASN A 44 27.76 13.37 3.49
CA ASN A 44 26.65 13.91 4.26
C ASN A 44 25.51 12.91 4.39
N THR A 45 24.77 12.99 5.49
CA THR A 45 23.49 12.30 5.66
C THR A 45 22.36 13.32 5.51
N VAL A 46 21.48 13.09 4.54
CA VAL A 46 20.29 13.90 4.28
C VAL A 46 19.07 13.03 4.61
N SER A 47 18.48 13.21 5.80
CA SER A 47 17.43 12.30 6.27
C SER A 47 16.21 12.91 6.94
N GLY A 48 15.04 12.30 6.76
CA GLY A 48 13.81 12.76 7.40
C GLY A 48 13.39 14.17 6.98
N ASN A 49 13.87 14.69 5.83
CA ASN A 49 13.49 16.03 5.37
C ASN A 49 12.21 15.96 4.53
N THR A 50 11.45 17.05 4.57
CA THR A 50 10.34 17.28 3.65
C THR A 50 10.76 18.31 2.61
N ALA A 51 10.74 17.95 1.32
CA ALA A 51 11.08 18.87 0.23
C ALA A 51 9.97 18.92 -0.82
N ASN A 52 9.23 20.02 -0.90
CA ASN A 52 8.03 20.10 -1.74
C ASN A 52 7.80 21.44 -2.43
N ASP A 53 7.03 21.43 -3.51
CA ASP A 53 6.63 22.64 -4.24
C ASP A 53 7.83 23.52 -4.69
N ASN A 54 9.01 22.94 -4.92
CA ASN A 54 10.14 23.66 -5.48
C ASN A 54 10.07 23.62 -7.03
N LEU A 55 10.51 24.69 -7.69
CA LEU A 55 10.34 24.82 -9.15
C LEU A 55 11.23 23.92 -10.00
N GLU A 56 12.21 23.22 -9.42
CA GLU A 56 12.92 22.14 -10.10
C GLU A 56 12.83 20.83 -9.30
N TYR A 57 13.76 20.65 -8.36
CA TYR A 57 13.95 19.38 -7.65
C TYR A 57 13.84 19.58 -6.14
N GLY A 58 13.37 18.55 -5.42
CA GLY A 58 13.32 18.56 -3.97
C GLY A 58 14.72 18.51 -3.35
N ILE A 59 15.54 17.54 -3.78
CA ILE A 59 16.94 17.38 -3.32
C ILE A 59 17.85 17.30 -4.54
N THR A 60 19.00 17.97 -4.51
CA THR A 60 19.98 17.96 -5.60
C THR A 60 21.40 17.79 -5.09
N LEU A 61 22.15 16.90 -5.73
CA LEU A 61 23.60 16.75 -5.58
C LEU A 61 24.27 17.22 -6.87
N HIS A 62 25.33 17.99 -6.71
CA HIS A 62 26.08 18.60 -7.80
C HIS A 62 27.57 18.57 -7.52
N PHE A 63 28.37 18.65 -8.59
CA PHE A 63 29.83 18.56 -8.67
C PHE A 63 30.58 18.05 -7.43
N ASN A 64 31.25 16.90 -7.54
CA ASN A 64 32.06 16.29 -6.48
C ASN A 64 31.32 16.24 -5.13
N SER A 65 30.07 15.78 -5.14
CA SER A 65 29.32 15.47 -3.92
C SER A 65 29.19 13.96 -3.83
N ASN A 66 30.16 13.34 -3.16
CA ASN A 66 30.37 11.90 -3.13
C ASN A 66 29.96 11.29 -1.78
N ASP A 67 29.73 9.98 -1.76
CA ASP A 67 29.48 9.22 -0.51
C ASP A 67 28.32 9.77 0.35
N ASN A 68 27.35 10.49 -0.23
CA ASN A 68 26.22 11.00 0.52
C ASN A 68 25.12 9.95 0.66
N ASN A 69 24.45 9.95 1.81
CA ASN A 69 23.31 9.10 2.10
C ASN A 69 22.02 9.92 2.18
N ILE A 70 21.14 9.75 1.19
CA ILE A 70 19.84 10.41 1.10
C ILE A 70 18.77 9.40 1.50
N THR A 71 18.23 9.52 2.71
CA THR A 71 17.35 8.48 3.27
C THR A 71 16.13 9.00 4.00
N GLU A 72 14.99 8.29 3.97
CA GLU A 72 13.80 8.65 4.74
C GLU A 72 13.25 10.07 4.45
N ASN A 73 13.50 10.65 3.27
CA ASN A 73 12.97 11.96 2.92
C ASN A 73 11.58 11.84 2.26
N TYR A 74 10.71 12.81 2.54
CA TYR A 74 9.43 12.96 1.87
C TYR A 74 9.47 14.08 0.84
N ILE A 75 9.36 13.73 -0.43
CA ILE A 75 9.63 14.64 -1.54
C ILE A 75 8.42 14.62 -2.46
N TYR A 76 7.73 15.75 -2.61
CA TYR A 76 6.48 15.77 -3.39
C TYR A 76 6.23 17.09 -4.10
N HIS A 77 5.49 17.07 -5.21
CA HIS A 77 5.06 18.26 -5.96
C HIS A 77 6.21 19.21 -6.40
N ASN A 78 7.43 18.70 -6.56
CA ASN A 78 8.49 19.48 -7.18
C ASN A 78 8.32 19.43 -8.70
N ALA A 79 8.53 20.56 -9.38
CA ALA A 79 8.00 20.75 -10.72
C ALA A 79 8.71 19.94 -11.82
N ILE A 80 9.96 19.53 -11.61
CA ILE A 80 10.70 18.66 -12.56
C ILE A 80 10.90 17.27 -11.97
N GLY A 81 11.29 17.16 -10.70
CA GLY A 81 11.35 15.85 -10.07
C GLY A 81 11.75 15.81 -8.61
N GLY A 82 11.87 14.61 -8.07
CA GLY A 82 12.19 14.42 -6.65
C GLY A 82 13.64 14.72 -6.31
N ILE A 83 14.54 13.82 -6.72
CA ILE A 83 15.97 13.88 -6.43
C ILE A 83 16.75 14.00 -7.74
N ALA A 84 17.78 14.84 -7.78
CA ALA A 84 18.70 14.93 -8.91
C ALA A 84 20.17 14.78 -8.49
N ILE A 85 20.91 13.92 -9.19
CA ILE A 85 22.37 13.91 -9.19
C ILE A 85 22.82 14.45 -10.55
N LYS A 86 23.26 15.71 -10.59
CA LYS A 86 23.41 16.49 -11.83
C LYS A 86 24.78 16.34 -12.52
N SER A 87 25.71 15.53 -12.00
CA SER A 87 27.05 15.40 -12.57
C SER A 87 27.64 14.00 -12.39
N GLY A 88 28.34 13.49 -13.42
CA GLY A 88 29.10 12.24 -13.36
C GLY A 88 30.34 12.28 -12.47
N THR A 89 30.63 13.43 -11.87
CA THR A 89 31.64 13.57 -10.80
C THR A 89 31.08 13.28 -9.42
N CYS A 90 29.78 13.02 -9.29
CA CYS A 90 29.17 12.63 -8.02
C CYS A 90 29.18 11.10 -7.96
N GLU A 91 29.99 10.55 -7.06
CA GLU A 91 30.31 9.13 -6.98
C GLU A 91 29.80 8.51 -5.67
N ASP A 92 29.45 7.23 -5.72
CA ASP A 92 29.21 6.38 -4.54
C ASP A 92 28.11 6.89 -3.59
N ASN A 93 27.10 7.58 -4.13
CA ASN A 93 25.95 8.08 -3.35
C ASN A 93 24.88 6.99 -3.13
N ILE A 94 24.15 7.07 -2.02
CA ILE A 94 23.07 6.14 -1.68
C ILE A 94 21.76 6.91 -1.58
N ILE A 95 20.72 6.43 -2.29
CA ILE A 95 19.36 6.93 -2.21
C ILE A 95 18.47 5.78 -1.76
N SER A 96 17.97 5.83 -0.52
CA SER A 96 17.13 4.75 0.01
C SER A 96 15.99 5.19 0.90
N GLU A 97 14.90 4.43 0.98
CA GLU A 97 13.83 4.65 1.96
C GLU A 97 13.17 6.04 1.85
N ASN A 98 13.31 6.71 0.71
CA ASN A 98 12.63 7.97 0.44
C ASN A 98 11.24 7.72 -0.14
N ILE A 99 10.31 8.62 0.16
CA ILE A 99 8.97 8.64 -0.42
C ILE A 99 8.94 9.80 -1.40
N ILE A 100 8.89 9.49 -2.69
CA ILE A 100 8.93 10.46 -3.78
C ILE A 100 7.61 10.42 -4.53
N VAL A 101 6.84 11.50 -4.41
CA VAL A 101 5.54 11.67 -5.08
C VAL A 101 5.66 12.70 -6.20
N SER A 102 5.67 12.26 -7.45
CA SER A 102 5.95 13.13 -8.60
C SER A 102 5.09 12.77 -9.79
N ASN A 103 4.64 13.78 -10.54
CA ASN A 103 3.94 13.59 -11.83
C ASN A 103 4.89 13.60 -13.03
N ASP A 104 6.18 13.83 -12.80
CA ASP A 104 7.23 13.86 -13.83
C ASP A 104 8.36 12.90 -13.42
N LEU A 105 9.58 13.39 -13.17
CA LEU A 105 10.70 12.52 -12.79
C LEU A 105 10.71 12.23 -11.29
N PHE A 106 11.02 10.99 -10.90
CA PHE A 106 11.29 10.65 -9.50
C PHE A 106 12.74 10.96 -9.12
N ILE A 107 13.67 10.34 -9.83
CA ILE A 107 15.11 10.46 -9.63
C ILE A 107 15.77 10.68 -10.99
N ASN A 108 16.54 11.76 -11.13
CA ASN A 108 17.39 12.03 -12.29
C ASN A 108 18.86 11.84 -11.89
N ASP A 109 19.47 10.74 -12.30
CA ASP A 109 20.83 10.38 -11.88
C ASP A 109 21.80 10.40 -13.06
N SER A 110 22.73 11.36 -13.02
CA SER A 110 23.90 11.45 -13.91
C SER A 110 25.21 11.11 -13.20
N GLY A 111 25.17 10.64 -11.95
CA GLY A 111 26.32 10.26 -11.14
C GLY A 111 26.92 8.90 -11.53
N LEU A 112 27.97 8.51 -10.82
CA LEU A 112 28.60 7.19 -10.96
C LEU A 112 28.41 6.38 -9.67
N ASN A 113 28.19 5.07 -9.82
CA ASN A 113 28.02 4.13 -8.70
C ASN A 113 26.94 4.51 -7.67
N THR A 114 25.92 5.28 -8.07
CA THR A 114 24.78 5.54 -7.19
C THR A 114 24.02 4.25 -6.88
N ILE A 115 23.71 4.02 -5.61
CA ILE A 115 22.87 2.92 -5.16
C ILE A 115 21.47 3.46 -4.85
N ILE A 116 20.48 3.06 -5.65
CA ILE A 116 19.07 3.38 -5.43
C ILE A 116 18.33 2.13 -4.96
N LYS A 117 17.79 2.13 -3.73
CA LYS A 117 17.12 0.95 -3.16
C LYS A 117 16.01 1.32 -2.20
N TYR A 118 14.95 0.52 -2.12
CA TYR A 118 13.89 0.68 -1.11
C TYR A 118 13.24 2.08 -1.09
N ASN A 119 13.10 2.77 -2.23
CA ASN A 119 12.35 4.03 -2.29
C ASN A 119 10.90 3.75 -2.72
N TYR A 120 9.95 4.52 -2.21
CA TYR A 120 8.59 4.55 -2.73
C TYR A 120 8.48 5.64 -3.79
N LEU A 121 8.16 5.25 -5.03
CA LEU A 121 8.10 6.14 -6.19
C LEU A 121 6.72 5.99 -6.84
N ASP A 122 5.89 7.03 -6.74
CA ASP A 122 4.51 6.97 -7.26
C ASP A 122 3.95 8.37 -7.52
N ILE A 123 2.88 8.49 -8.29
CA ILE A 123 2.19 9.78 -8.53
C ILE A 123 1.29 10.18 -7.35
N ILE A 124 1.00 9.25 -6.44
CA ILE A 124 0.21 9.49 -5.22
C ILE A 124 0.99 9.07 -3.96
N PRO A 125 0.71 9.65 -2.78
CA PRO A 125 1.33 9.21 -1.54
C PRO A 125 0.94 7.77 -1.15
N PRO A 126 1.77 7.08 -0.35
CA PRO A 126 1.47 5.77 0.20
C PRO A 126 0.06 5.61 0.76
N SER A 127 -0.63 4.52 0.42
CA SER A 127 -1.93 4.20 1.05
C SER A 127 -1.78 3.44 2.36
N PHE A 128 -2.85 3.48 3.16
CA PHE A 128 -3.04 2.59 4.30
C PHE A 128 -3.45 1.18 3.86
N VAL A 129 -3.16 0.22 4.73
CA VAL A 129 -3.70 -1.14 4.74
C VAL A 129 -4.48 -1.30 6.04
N VAL A 130 -5.78 -1.63 5.93
CA VAL A 130 -6.68 -1.84 7.06
C VAL A 130 -7.04 -3.31 7.09
N GLU A 131 -6.76 -3.96 8.22
CA GLU A 131 -7.10 -5.35 8.47
C GLU A 131 -8.07 -5.40 9.66
N ILE A 132 -9.18 -6.14 9.51
CA ILE A 132 -10.05 -6.46 10.64
C ILE A 132 -9.49 -7.67 11.34
N LEU A 133 -9.15 -7.52 12.61
CA LEU A 133 -8.64 -8.61 13.43
C LEU A 133 -9.76 -9.38 14.10
N ASP A 134 -10.76 -8.66 14.61
CA ASP A 134 -11.84 -9.25 15.41
C ASP A 134 -13.11 -8.39 15.38
N LEU A 135 -14.26 -9.06 15.47
CA LEU A 135 -15.59 -8.46 15.59
C LEU A 135 -16.29 -9.09 16.80
N SER A 136 -16.26 -8.40 17.94
CA SER A 136 -16.76 -8.92 19.21
C SER A 136 -18.11 -8.31 19.57
N PHE A 137 -19.15 -9.15 19.73
CA PHE A 137 -20.52 -8.69 19.99
C PHE A 137 -20.98 -8.99 21.41
N TYR A 138 -21.56 -7.97 22.05
CA TYR A 138 -22.21 -8.04 23.35
C TYR A 138 -23.58 -7.36 23.28
N LYS A 139 -24.47 -7.68 24.23
CA LYS A 139 -25.80 -7.05 24.31
C LYS A 139 -25.74 -5.52 24.40
N THR A 140 -24.66 -4.96 24.94
CA THR A 140 -24.51 -3.53 25.21
C THR A 140 -23.46 -2.86 24.35
N GLU A 141 -22.63 -3.63 23.65
CA GLU A 141 -21.43 -3.11 22.98
C GLU A 141 -21.03 -4.02 21.82
N PHE A 142 -20.66 -3.42 20.70
CA PHE A 142 -20.05 -4.10 19.56
C PHE A 142 -18.64 -3.54 19.36
N ILE A 143 -17.63 -4.39 19.43
CA ILE A 143 -16.22 -3.99 19.35
C ILE A 143 -15.65 -4.44 18.01
N VAL A 144 -15.11 -3.50 17.24
CA VAL A 144 -14.35 -3.76 16.02
C VAL A 144 -12.87 -3.56 16.30
N SER A 145 -12.08 -4.62 16.18
CA SER A 145 -10.63 -4.55 16.33
C SER A 145 -9.98 -4.44 14.95
N ILE A 146 -9.25 -3.36 14.70
CA ILE A 146 -8.53 -3.12 13.45
C ILE A 146 -7.03 -3.05 13.67
N ASN A 147 -6.29 -3.54 12.69
CA ASN A 147 -4.87 -3.31 12.51
C ASN A 147 -4.68 -2.39 11.31
N LEU A 148 -3.92 -1.32 11.49
CA LEU A 148 -3.64 -0.34 10.46
C LEU A 148 -2.15 -0.24 10.22
N THR A 149 -1.75 -0.54 8.99
CA THR A 149 -0.36 -0.51 8.55
C THR A 149 -0.20 0.34 7.29
N SER A 150 1.04 0.60 6.89
CA SER A 150 1.34 1.23 5.60
C SER A 150 1.48 0.15 4.53
N GLN A 151 1.12 0.48 3.29
CA GLN A 151 1.52 -0.35 2.15
C GLN A 151 3.04 -0.40 1.96
N VAL A 152 3.77 0.57 2.52
CA VAL A 152 5.24 0.67 2.42
C VAL A 152 5.86 0.14 3.72
N THR A 153 6.61 -0.96 3.63
CA THR A 153 7.09 -1.70 4.80
C THR A 153 8.07 -0.92 5.69
N PHE A 154 8.88 -0.04 5.11
CA PHE A 154 9.80 0.83 5.87
C PHE A 154 9.12 2.07 6.44
N LEU A 155 7.86 2.35 6.08
CA LEU A 155 7.12 3.52 6.54
C LEU A 155 6.15 3.14 7.66
N GLN A 156 6.46 3.60 8.87
CA GLN A 156 5.55 3.43 10.00
C GLN A 156 4.39 4.43 9.93
N VAL A 157 3.18 3.97 10.26
CA VAL A 157 2.02 4.86 10.45
C VAL A 157 2.12 5.50 11.83
N SER A 158 2.24 6.83 11.87
CA SER A 158 2.34 7.60 13.12
C SER A 158 1.42 8.81 13.09
N ASN A 159 0.99 9.27 14.28
CA ASN A 159 0.10 10.43 14.46
C ASN A 159 -1.18 10.35 13.62
N ILE A 160 -1.83 9.20 13.62
CA ILE A 160 -3.03 9.02 12.81
C ILE A 160 -4.21 9.81 13.36
N SER A 161 -4.98 10.38 12.44
CA SER A 161 -6.34 10.85 12.68
C SER A 161 -7.33 9.89 12.01
N ILE A 162 -8.22 9.35 12.84
CA ILE A 162 -9.27 8.40 12.47
C ILE A 162 -10.63 9.09 12.64
N GLN A 163 -11.46 9.03 11.61
CA GLN A 163 -12.88 9.40 11.69
C GLN A 163 -13.72 8.23 11.24
N MET A 164 -14.75 7.87 12.00
CA MET A 164 -15.58 6.72 11.68
C MET A 164 -17.07 7.05 11.86
N TRP A 165 -17.91 6.39 11.07
CA TRP A 165 -19.36 6.50 11.16
C TRP A 165 -19.98 5.11 11.23
N TRP A 166 -20.92 4.93 12.16
CA TRP A 166 -21.70 3.72 12.33
C TRP A 166 -23.17 3.99 12.06
N ASN A 167 -23.72 3.37 11.01
CA ASN A 167 -25.07 3.66 10.50
C ASN A 167 -25.30 5.16 10.24
N GLY A 168 -24.32 5.84 9.68
CA GLY A 168 -24.35 7.28 9.44
C GLY A 168 -24.13 8.18 10.67
N ASN A 169 -24.00 7.61 11.88
CA ASN A 169 -23.69 8.38 13.09
C ASN A 169 -22.19 8.44 13.32
N LEU A 170 -21.66 9.63 13.57
CA LEU A 170 -20.24 9.81 13.90
C LEU A 170 -19.89 9.08 15.20
N ILE A 171 -18.85 8.24 15.15
CA ILE A 171 -18.27 7.58 16.32
C ILE A 171 -17.36 8.59 17.04
N LEU A 172 -17.52 8.72 18.36
CA LEU A 172 -16.75 9.69 19.13
C LEU A 172 -15.33 9.18 19.36
N SER A 173 -14.36 10.08 19.49
CA SER A 173 -12.96 9.71 19.70
C SER A 173 -12.73 8.84 20.93
N ASN A 174 -13.56 8.95 21.97
CA ASN A 174 -13.46 8.14 23.18
C ASN A 174 -13.83 6.67 22.94
N ASP A 175 -14.56 6.40 21.86
CA ASP A 175 -14.97 5.07 21.46
C ASP A 175 -13.94 4.41 20.53
N ILE A 176 -12.89 5.14 20.10
CA ILE A 176 -11.78 4.63 19.30
C ILE A 176 -10.55 4.56 20.20
N LYS A 177 -10.26 3.37 20.72
CA LYS A 177 -9.13 3.12 21.61
C LYS A 177 -7.90 2.72 20.81
N ASP A 178 -6.88 3.57 20.83
CA ASP A 178 -5.53 3.24 20.36
C ASP A 178 -4.84 2.30 21.37
N ASN A 179 -4.51 1.08 20.92
CA ASN A 179 -3.78 0.08 21.71
C ASN A 179 -2.26 0.09 21.39
N GLY A 180 -1.81 0.98 20.51
CA GLY A 180 -0.45 1.11 20.03
C GLY A 180 -0.14 0.24 18.80
N ASN A 181 0.97 0.53 18.13
CA ASN A 181 1.48 -0.23 16.98
C ASN A 181 0.47 -0.43 15.83
N GLY A 182 -0.43 0.52 15.61
CA GLY A 182 -1.45 0.43 14.56
C GLY A 182 -2.69 -0.35 14.95
N PHE A 183 -2.79 -0.86 16.18
CA PHE A 183 -3.95 -1.59 16.67
C PHE A 183 -4.97 -0.65 17.32
N TYR A 184 -6.24 -0.73 16.89
CA TYR A 184 -7.34 0.04 17.45
C TYR A 184 -8.52 -0.86 17.77
N ASN A 185 -9.18 -0.59 18.89
CA ASN A 185 -10.49 -1.16 19.21
C ASN A 185 -11.54 -0.05 19.14
N VAL A 186 -12.62 -0.31 18.43
CA VAL A 186 -13.69 0.65 18.21
C VAL A 186 -14.97 0.12 18.85
N SER A 187 -15.44 0.81 19.88
CA SER A 187 -16.65 0.48 20.63
C SER A 187 -17.87 1.12 19.98
N LEU A 188 -18.85 0.31 19.61
CA LEU A 188 -20.06 0.71 18.90
C LEU A 188 -21.30 0.28 19.69
N LEU A 189 -22.41 0.98 19.48
CA LEU A 189 -23.70 0.47 19.92
C LEU A 189 -24.13 -0.68 19.00
N PRO A 190 -24.48 -1.87 19.53
CA PRO A 190 -24.97 -2.98 18.72
C PRO A 190 -26.23 -2.57 17.95
N ILE A 191 -26.25 -2.90 16.67
CA ILE A 191 -27.44 -2.82 15.82
C ILE A 191 -27.64 -4.21 15.24
N PHE A 192 -28.77 -4.83 15.57
CA PHE A 192 -29.16 -6.11 15.01
C PHE A 192 -29.91 -5.85 13.71
N VAL A 193 -29.65 -6.70 12.72
CA VAL A 193 -30.21 -6.64 11.37
C VAL A 193 -30.97 -7.93 11.16
N GLU A 194 -32.28 -7.82 10.91
CA GLU A 194 -33.10 -8.98 10.55
C GLU A 194 -32.75 -9.49 9.14
N PRO A 195 -33.07 -10.74 8.78
CA PRO A 195 -32.69 -11.32 7.49
C PRO A 195 -33.16 -10.57 6.23
N ASP A 196 -34.15 -9.68 6.34
CA ASP A 196 -34.69 -8.84 5.27
C ASP A 196 -34.25 -7.35 5.35
N GLU A 197 -33.41 -6.99 6.32
CA GLU A 197 -32.89 -5.64 6.48
C GLU A 197 -31.50 -5.46 5.85
N ASN A 198 -31.19 -4.22 5.46
CA ASN A 198 -29.88 -3.91 4.89
C ASN A 198 -28.78 -3.99 5.97
N PRO A 199 -27.58 -4.51 5.62
CA PRO A 199 -26.42 -4.44 6.50
C PRO A 199 -26.11 -3.01 6.94
N ILE A 200 -25.58 -2.88 8.15
CA ILE A 200 -25.18 -1.59 8.69
C ILE A 200 -23.79 -1.22 8.17
N LEU A 201 -23.67 0.01 7.70
CA LEU A 201 -22.43 0.55 7.18
C LEU A 201 -21.55 1.11 8.30
N LEU A 202 -20.30 0.65 8.33
CA LEU A 202 -19.19 1.24 9.04
C LEU A 202 -18.28 1.96 8.02
N ASN A 203 -18.27 3.29 8.08
CA ASN A 203 -17.38 4.11 7.26
C ASN A 203 -16.18 4.53 8.09
N MET A 204 -15.01 4.57 7.46
CA MET A 204 -13.76 4.94 8.12
C MET A 204 -12.93 5.84 7.21
N THR A 205 -12.39 6.93 7.74
CA THR A 205 -11.43 7.79 7.07
C THR A 205 -10.16 7.85 7.90
N PHE A 206 -9.04 7.55 7.26
CA PHE A 206 -7.72 7.55 7.87
C PHE A 206 -6.85 8.63 7.24
N SER A 207 -6.08 9.33 8.08
CA SER A 207 -5.12 10.35 7.66
C SER A 207 -3.90 10.33 8.57
N ALA A 208 -2.70 10.34 7.99
CA ALA A 208 -1.43 10.31 8.70
C ALA A 208 -0.36 11.00 7.86
N ALA A 209 0.76 11.37 8.48
CA ALA A 209 1.89 11.93 7.74
C ALA A 209 2.35 10.96 6.65
N TYR A 210 2.71 11.51 5.49
CA TYR A 210 3.26 10.77 4.35
C TYR A 210 2.30 9.75 3.70
N HIS A 211 1.01 9.76 4.05
CA HIS A 211 0.03 8.85 3.49
C HIS A 211 -1.10 9.62 2.79
N ASN A 212 -1.69 8.98 1.77
CA ASN A 212 -2.89 9.49 1.14
C ASN A 212 -4.08 9.27 2.09
N VAL A 213 -4.93 10.29 2.22
CA VAL A 213 -6.17 10.17 2.99
C VAL A 213 -7.05 9.13 2.30
N LYS A 214 -7.51 8.12 3.04
CA LYS A 214 -8.23 7.00 2.45
C LYS A 214 -9.52 6.71 3.20
N TYR A 215 -10.56 6.45 2.41
CA TYR A 215 -11.89 6.12 2.85
C TYR A 215 -12.12 4.61 2.68
N TYR A 216 -12.73 4.00 3.70
CA TYR A 216 -13.08 2.59 3.75
C TYR A 216 -14.53 2.43 4.14
N GLU A 217 -15.14 1.39 3.60
CA GLU A 217 -16.52 1.01 3.85
C GLU A 217 -16.60 -0.46 4.20
N MET A 218 -17.41 -0.77 5.19
CA MET A 218 -17.68 -2.14 5.60
C MET A 218 -19.16 -2.30 5.91
N ASN A 219 -19.79 -3.27 5.25
CA ASN A 219 -21.14 -3.70 5.57
C ASN A 219 -21.09 -4.79 6.63
N ILE A 220 -21.84 -4.59 7.71
CA ILE A 220 -21.90 -5.48 8.87
C ILE A 220 -23.37 -5.78 9.13
N ALA A 221 -23.75 -7.05 8.98
CA ALA A 221 -25.05 -7.55 9.40
C ALA A 221 -24.86 -8.49 10.59
N VAL A 222 -25.69 -8.31 11.62
CA VAL A 222 -25.61 -9.07 12.86
C VAL A 222 -26.99 -9.60 13.15
N GLU A 223 -27.18 -10.90 13.02
CA GLU A 223 -28.49 -11.51 13.31
C GLU A 223 -28.79 -11.39 14.82
N PRO A 224 -30.01 -11.00 15.21
CA PRO A 224 -30.40 -11.01 16.62
C PRO A 224 -30.49 -12.45 17.13
N GLU A 225 -29.59 -12.85 18.02
CA GLU A 225 -29.68 -14.19 18.62
C GLU A 225 -30.84 -14.30 19.63
N PRO A 226 -31.55 -15.45 19.64
CA PRO A 226 -32.55 -15.77 20.64
C PRO A 226 -31.87 -16.12 21.98
N ASP A 227 -31.99 -15.22 22.96
CA ASP A 227 -31.76 -15.43 24.40
C ASP A 227 -30.54 -16.28 24.84
N ASP A 228 -29.54 -15.57 25.36
CA ASP A 228 -28.55 -16.01 26.37
C ASP A 228 -27.49 -17.05 25.97
N ALA A 229 -26.47 -16.60 25.23
CA ALA A 229 -25.06 -16.89 25.52
C ALA A 229 -24.14 -15.83 24.86
N PRO A 230 -22.98 -15.48 25.45
CA PRO A 230 -21.95 -14.76 24.72
C PRO A 230 -21.42 -15.67 23.60
N VAL A 231 -21.71 -15.33 22.35
CA VAL A 231 -21.04 -15.94 21.21
C VAL A 231 -19.65 -15.31 21.11
N SER A 232 -18.64 -16.06 21.55
CA SER A 232 -17.30 -15.88 20.98
C SER A 232 -17.46 -16.11 19.48
N VAL A 233 -17.24 -15.10 18.64
CA VAL A 233 -17.12 -15.30 17.19
C VAL A 233 -15.75 -15.95 16.91
N SER A 234 -15.48 -17.07 17.56
CA SER A 234 -14.40 -17.98 17.17
C SER A 234 -14.97 -18.81 16.02
N ASN A 235 -14.32 -18.70 14.86
CA ASN A 235 -14.48 -19.43 13.60
C ASN A 235 -14.56 -18.48 12.38
N LEU A 236 -13.66 -17.50 12.32
CA LEU A 236 -13.47 -16.66 11.13
C LEU A 236 -12.45 -17.32 10.20
N LEU A 237 -12.68 -17.24 8.89
CA LEU A 237 -11.68 -17.59 7.88
C LEU A 237 -11.00 -16.32 7.39
N PHE A 238 -9.68 -16.36 7.41
CA PHE A 238 -8.79 -15.37 6.82
C PHE A 238 -8.11 -15.98 5.60
N ILE A 239 -7.82 -15.15 4.60
CA ILE A 239 -7.08 -15.55 3.40
C ILE A 239 -5.96 -14.56 3.13
N GLU A 240 -4.75 -15.08 2.88
CA GLU A 240 -3.56 -14.31 2.51
C GLU A 240 -2.97 -14.91 1.23
N ILE A 241 -2.48 -14.09 0.29
CA ILE A 241 -1.67 -14.59 -0.82
C ILE A 241 -0.24 -14.75 -0.34
N ARG A 242 0.29 -15.98 -0.36
CA ARG A 242 1.67 -16.29 0.04
C ARG A 242 2.66 -16.12 -1.09
N ASP A 243 2.24 -16.46 -2.30
CA ASP A 243 3.07 -16.39 -3.49
C ASP A 243 2.19 -16.26 -4.73
N GLN A 244 2.70 -15.61 -5.77
CA GLN A 244 1.99 -15.45 -7.03
C GLN A 244 2.97 -15.07 -8.14
N SER A 245 2.74 -15.60 -9.33
CA SER A 245 3.56 -15.34 -10.50
C SER A 245 2.72 -15.29 -11.76
N PHE A 246 3.00 -14.33 -12.64
CA PHE A 246 2.33 -14.19 -13.92
C PHE A 246 3.35 -14.28 -15.05
N SER A 247 3.05 -15.10 -16.05
CA SER A 247 3.86 -15.31 -17.25
C SER A 247 2.96 -15.35 -18.47
N LEU A 248 3.56 -15.51 -19.65
CA LEU A 248 2.80 -15.72 -20.90
C LEU A 248 2.10 -17.08 -20.96
N GLU A 249 2.50 -18.04 -20.11
CA GLU A 249 1.96 -19.41 -20.13
C GLU A 249 1.00 -19.67 -18.97
N GLU A 250 1.27 -19.11 -17.79
CA GLU A 250 0.54 -19.40 -16.56
C GLU A 250 0.43 -18.17 -15.65
N PHE A 251 -0.69 -18.08 -14.93
CA PHE A 251 -0.88 -17.21 -13.76
C PHE A 251 -1.09 -18.08 -12.51
N ASN A 252 -0.04 -18.18 -11.71
CA ASN A 252 0.00 -19.02 -10.51
C ASN A 252 -0.29 -18.18 -9.26
N ILE A 253 -1.12 -18.70 -8.35
CA ILE A 253 -1.43 -18.07 -7.07
C ILE A 253 -1.42 -19.12 -5.97
N THR A 254 -0.74 -18.83 -4.88
CA THR A 254 -0.74 -19.61 -3.64
C THR A 254 -1.45 -18.84 -2.54
N PHE A 255 -2.55 -19.37 -2.03
CA PHE A 255 -3.31 -18.84 -0.90
C PHE A 255 -2.94 -19.55 0.40
N TYR A 256 -3.05 -18.83 1.50
CA TYR A 256 -3.04 -19.37 2.85
C TYR A 256 -4.37 -19.03 3.52
N ILE A 257 -5.17 -20.04 3.82
CA ILE A 257 -6.46 -19.91 4.51
C ILE A 257 -6.29 -20.38 5.94
N TYR A 258 -6.61 -19.52 6.90
CA TYR A 258 -6.33 -19.74 8.31
C TYR A 258 -7.43 -19.16 9.21
N ASN A 259 -7.43 -19.59 10.48
CA ASN A 259 -8.35 -19.05 11.49
C ASN A 259 -7.70 -17.96 12.37
N GLU A 260 -8.45 -17.42 13.32
CA GLU A 260 -8.01 -16.37 14.23
C GLU A 260 -6.74 -16.70 15.05
N SER A 261 -6.38 -17.98 15.18
CA SER A 261 -5.15 -18.44 15.85
C SER A 261 -3.97 -18.64 14.89
N ASN A 262 -4.08 -18.18 13.64
CA ASN A 262 -3.12 -18.41 12.56
C ASN A 262 -2.89 -19.92 12.29
N HIS A 263 -3.92 -20.73 12.49
CA HIS A 263 -3.91 -22.15 12.17
C HIS A 263 -4.49 -22.36 10.77
N GLY A 264 -3.73 -23.00 9.88
CA GLY A 264 -4.15 -23.25 8.50
C GLY A 264 -5.29 -24.27 8.40
N ILE A 265 -6.29 -23.99 7.57
CA ILE A 265 -7.50 -24.80 7.42
C ILE A 265 -7.43 -25.57 6.10
N ASP A 266 -7.42 -26.91 6.17
CA ASP A 266 -7.27 -27.78 4.98
C ASP A 266 -8.61 -28.20 4.34
N ASN A 267 -9.72 -28.12 5.05
CA ASN A 267 -11.02 -28.57 4.55
C ASN A 267 -11.90 -27.42 4.04
N VAL A 268 -11.28 -26.45 3.37
CA VAL A 268 -11.98 -25.32 2.74
C VAL A 268 -12.48 -25.73 1.36
N THR A 269 -13.76 -25.49 1.11
CA THR A 269 -14.35 -25.51 -0.23
C THR A 269 -14.11 -24.14 -0.85
N ILE A 270 -13.42 -24.11 -1.99
CA ILE A 270 -13.10 -22.89 -2.74
C ILE A 270 -13.89 -22.93 -4.05
N GLN A 271 -14.81 -21.99 -4.21
CA GLN A 271 -15.42 -21.69 -5.52
C GLN A 271 -14.71 -20.48 -6.10
N MET A 272 -14.27 -20.56 -7.34
CA MET A 272 -13.42 -19.52 -7.94
C MET A 272 -13.81 -19.29 -9.40
N TRP A 273 -13.87 -18.02 -9.80
CA TRP A 273 -14.12 -17.61 -11.18
C TRP A 273 -13.03 -16.68 -11.66
N TRP A 274 -12.51 -16.97 -12.85
CA TRP A 274 -11.51 -16.17 -13.54
C TRP A 274 -12.07 -15.72 -14.89
N ASN A 275 -12.27 -14.41 -15.06
CA ASN A 275 -12.94 -13.84 -16.24
C ASN A 275 -14.30 -14.51 -16.56
N SER A 276 -15.16 -14.63 -15.54
CA SER A 276 -16.45 -15.34 -15.62
C SER A 276 -16.36 -16.86 -15.88
N THR A 277 -15.17 -17.44 -15.96
CA THR A 277 -14.97 -18.89 -16.13
C THR A 277 -14.78 -19.54 -14.76
N ASP A 278 -15.60 -20.54 -14.44
CA ASP A 278 -15.43 -21.32 -13.21
C ASP A 278 -14.14 -22.16 -13.26
N VAL A 279 -13.23 -21.88 -12.34
CA VAL A 279 -11.91 -22.52 -12.19
C VAL A 279 -11.79 -23.25 -10.84
N SER A 280 -12.91 -23.47 -10.14
CA SER A 280 -12.93 -24.11 -8.82
C SER A 280 -12.28 -25.51 -8.83
N SER A 281 -12.45 -26.25 -9.93
CA SER A 281 -11.98 -27.64 -10.03
C SER A 281 -10.46 -27.78 -10.14
N ILE A 282 -9.73 -26.70 -10.46
CA ILE A 282 -8.26 -26.72 -10.62
C ILE A 282 -7.52 -26.20 -9.39
N VAL A 283 -8.24 -25.81 -8.33
CA VAL A 283 -7.64 -25.41 -7.06
C VAL A 283 -7.11 -26.64 -6.33
N LEU A 284 -5.81 -26.65 -6.05
CA LEU A 284 -5.10 -27.70 -5.35
C LEU A 284 -4.95 -27.35 -3.88
N ASN A 285 -5.31 -28.27 -2.99
CA ASN A 285 -4.97 -28.17 -1.57
C ASN A 285 -3.57 -28.76 -1.34
N LEU A 286 -2.65 -27.92 -0.87
CA LEU A 286 -1.27 -28.29 -0.56
C LEU A 286 -1.07 -28.73 0.91
N GLY A 287 -2.08 -28.53 1.76
CA GLY A 287 -2.08 -28.85 3.18
C GLY A 287 -1.58 -27.71 4.07
N SER A 288 -1.82 -27.83 5.39
CA SER A 288 -1.52 -26.80 6.38
C SER A 288 -2.10 -25.42 6.06
N GLY A 289 -3.29 -25.34 5.46
CA GLY A 289 -3.97 -24.12 5.03
C GLY A 289 -3.51 -23.57 3.69
N LEU A 290 -2.56 -24.21 3.01
CA LEU A 290 -2.06 -23.73 1.72
C LEU A 290 -2.87 -24.29 0.55
N TYR A 291 -3.26 -23.40 -0.36
CA TYR A 291 -3.96 -23.72 -1.59
C TYR A 291 -3.23 -23.11 -2.78
N PHE A 292 -3.27 -23.77 -3.93
CA PHE A 292 -2.61 -23.33 -5.15
C PHE A 292 -3.57 -23.40 -6.34
N VAL A 293 -3.49 -22.42 -7.24
CA VAL A 293 -4.20 -22.45 -8.51
C VAL A 293 -3.27 -21.94 -9.62
N SER A 294 -3.35 -22.56 -10.79
CA SER A 294 -2.66 -22.13 -12.02
C SER A 294 -3.71 -21.81 -13.07
N LEU A 295 -3.83 -20.53 -13.41
CA LEU A 295 -4.83 -19.98 -14.31
C LEU A 295 -4.23 -19.71 -15.68
N GLU A 296 -5.05 -19.75 -16.73
CA GLU A 296 -4.65 -19.22 -18.03
C GLU A 296 -4.44 -17.69 -17.92
N PRO A 297 -3.28 -17.15 -18.32
CA PRO A 297 -3.00 -15.73 -18.20
C PRO A 297 -3.87 -14.93 -19.17
N ILE A 298 -4.53 -13.89 -18.66
CA ILE A 298 -5.27 -12.92 -19.48
C ILE A 298 -4.58 -11.57 -19.34
N THR A 299 -4.17 -11.00 -20.48
CA THR A 299 -3.60 -9.65 -20.56
C THR A 299 -4.62 -8.67 -21.09
N VAL A 300 -4.48 -7.40 -20.73
CA VAL A 300 -5.34 -6.29 -21.15
C VAL A 300 -4.47 -5.17 -21.71
N LYS A 301 -4.95 -4.50 -22.75
CA LYS A 301 -4.27 -3.32 -23.33
C LYS A 301 -4.69 -2.03 -22.61
N PRO A 302 -3.90 -0.94 -22.74
CA PRO A 302 -4.34 0.38 -22.31
C PRO A 302 -5.72 0.74 -22.89
N GLY A 303 -6.69 0.99 -22.01
CA GLY A 303 -8.07 1.31 -22.35
C GLY A 303 -9.04 0.13 -22.42
N GLU A 304 -8.60 -1.11 -22.18
CA GLU A 304 -9.48 -2.27 -22.01
C GLU A 304 -9.92 -2.43 -20.54
N ASP A 305 -11.10 -3.04 -20.33
CA ASP A 305 -11.63 -3.31 -18.99
C ASP A 305 -10.76 -4.38 -18.27
N PRO A 306 -10.50 -4.22 -16.96
CA PRO A 306 -9.72 -5.20 -16.20
C PRO A 306 -10.50 -6.51 -15.98
N ILE A 307 -9.78 -7.59 -15.75
CA ILE A 307 -10.34 -8.93 -15.61
C ILE A 307 -10.86 -9.16 -14.20
N LEU A 308 -12.13 -9.51 -14.08
CA LEU A 308 -12.74 -9.87 -12.81
C LEU A 308 -12.26 -11.25 -12.33
N PHE A 309 -11.78 -11.29 -11.09
CA PHE A 309 -11.49 -12.49 -10.32
C PHE A 309 -12.45 -12.54 -9.13
N GLU A 310 -13.14 -13.67 -8.95
CA GLU A 310 -14.08 -13.88 -7.83
C GLU A 310 -13.75 -15.17 -7.10
N MET A 311 -13.94 -15.18 -5.78
CA MET A 311 -13.72 -16.36 -4.96
C MET A 311 -14.72 -16.41 -3.80
N ASN A 312 -15.31 -17.57 -3.55
CA ASN A 312 -16.02 -17.88 -2.33
C ASN A 312 -15.29 -19.01 -1.60
N ILE A 313 -15.11 -18.85 -0.29
CA ILE A 313 -14.54 -19.89 0.57
C ILE A 313 -15.57 -20.27 1.64
N SER A 314 -15.70 -21.57 1.89
CA SER A 314 -16.53 -22.11 2.96
C SER A 314 -15.82 -23.26 3.66
N ALA A 315 -15.89 -23.30 4.99
CA ALA A 315 -15.34 -24.42 5.76
C ALA A 315 -16.30 -24.77 6.90
N PHE A 316 -16.43 -26.06 7.20
CA PHE A 316 -17.36 -26.52 8.23
C PHE A 316 -17.04 -25.88 9.60
N GLY A 317 -18.04 -25.21 10.17
CA GLY A 317 -17.93 -24.49 11.43
C GLY A 317 -17.51 -23.04 11.29
N TYR A 318 -17.09 -22.59 10.10
CA TYR A 318 -16.63 -21.23 9.84
C TYR A 318 -17.64 -20.42 9.04
N GLU A 319 -17.57 -19.09 9.16
CA GLU A 319 -18.35 -18.17 8.33
C GLU A 319 -17.82 -18.17 6.88
N ASP A 320 -18.73 -18.34 5.92
CA ASP A 320 -18.41 -18.27 4.49
C ASP A 320 -17.94 -16.85 4.11
N LYS A 321 -16.94 -16.74 3.23
CA LYS A 321 -16.42 -15.46 2.75
C LYS A 321 -16.41 -15.39 1.23
N SER A 322 -16.75 -14.21 0.71
CA SER A 322 -16.75 -13.89 -0.72
C SER A 322 -15.80 -12.73 -1.02
N PHE A 323 -15.01 -12.88 -2.07
CA PHE A 323 -13.98 -11.95 -2.51
C PHE A 323 -14.15 -11.66 -3.99
N GLU A 324 -13.87 -10.43 -4.40
CA GLU A 324 -13.77 -10.03 -5.79
C GLU A 324 -12.62 -9.02 -5.96
N THR A 325 -11.95 -9.07 -7.10
CA THR A 325 -10.95 -8.09 -7.47
C THR A 325 -10.81 -7.99 -8.98
N TYR A 326 -10.26 -6.88 -9.44
CA TYR A 326 -10.03 -6.62 -10.85
C TYR A 326 -8.53 -6.66 -11.10
N ILE A 327 -8.11 -7.53 -12.01
CA ILE A 327 -6.71 -7.77 -12.37
C ILE A 327 -6.49 -7.28 -13.79
N ALA A 328 -5.53 -6.38 -13.97
CA ALA A 328 -5.08 -5.90 -15.27
C ALA A 328 -3.58 -6.19 -15.41
N VAL A 329 -3.20 -6.95 -16.44
CA VAL A 329 -1.81 -7.22 -16.77
C VAL A 329 -1.54 -6.77 -18.19
N ASP A 330 -0.65 -5.81 -18.34
CA ASP A 330 -0.26 -5.29 -19.65
C ASP A 330 0.70 -6.28 -20.34
N LEU A 331 0.38 -6.63 -21.58
CA LEU A 331 1.16 -7.58 -22.38
C LEU A 331 2.56 -7.03 -22.72
N ASP A 332 2.68 -5.72 -22.92
CA ASP A 332 3.96 -5.11 -23.32
C ASP A 332 4.99 -5.21 -22.17
N VAL A 333 4.49 -5.20 -20.94
CA VAL A 333 5.26 -5.41 -19.69
C VAL A 333 5.81 -6.84 -19.61
N LEU A 334 5.03 -7.83 -20.03
CA LEU A 334 5.46 -9.24 -20.06
C LEU A 334 6.49 -9.51 -21.16
N LEU A 335 6.45 -8.75 -22.25
CA LEU A 335 7.35 -8.89 -23.39
C LEU A 335 8.65 -8.08 -23.23
N GLY A 336 8.75 -7.21 -22.21
CA GLY A 336 9.91 -6.36 -21.97
C GLY A 336 10.10 -5.28 -23.05
N ASP A 337 9.02 -4.90 -23.73
CA ASP A 337 9.05 -3.90 -24.79
C ASP A 337 8.78 -2.51 -24.20
N ASP A 338 9.85 -1.83 -23.78
CA ASP A 338 9.82 -0.48 -23.20
C ASP A 338 9.59 0.63 -24.26
N SER A 339 9.02 0.28 -25.42
CA SER A 339 8.96 1.14 -26.60
C SER A 339 7.54 1.55 -27.03
N THR A 340 6.73 2.12 -26.13
CA THR A 340 5.84 3.24 -26.48
C THR A 340 5.30 3.93 -25.23
N GLY A 341 5.22 5.27 -25.26
CA GLY A 341 4.48 6.06 -24.27
C GLY A 341 2.98 5.81 -24.33
N GLY A 342 2.52 4.68 -23.80
CA GLY A 342 1.12 4.37 -23.55
C GLY A 342 0.67 4.94 -22.21
N GLU A 343 -0.50 5.57 -22.19
CA GLU A 343 -1.12 6.12 -20.98
C GLU A 343 -1.26 5.03 -19.90
N ALA A 344 -0.82 5.34 -18.68
CA ALA A 344 -1.07 4.49 -17.51
C ALA A 344 -2.57 4.19 -17.39
N ILE A 345 -2.94 2.94 -17.11
CA ILE A 345 -4.35 2.56 -16.90
C ILE A 345 -4.86 3.27 -15.63
N PRO A 346 -5.75 4.28 -15.73
CA PRO A 346 -6.16 5.06 -14.57
C PRO A 346 -7.17 4.28 -13.70
N GLY A 347 -6.94 4.23 -12.38
CA GLY A 347 -7.97 3.83 -11.41
C GLY A 347 -7.97 2.37 -10.91
N TYR A 348 -6.93 1.58 -11.22
CA TYR A 348 -6.84 0.18 -10.79
C TYR A 348 -5.49 -0.11 -10.12
N SER A 349 -5.48 -1.08 -9.20
CA SER A 349 -4.29 -1.51 -8.46
C SER A 349 -3.30 -2.21 -9.41
N ILE A 350 -2.52 -1.45 -10.17
CA ILE A 350 -1.35 -1.98 -10.87
C ILE A 350 -0.16 -1.85 -9.92
N ILE A 351 0.34 -2.98 -9.43
CA ILE A 351 1.60 -3.05 -8.71
C ILE A 351 2.67 -3.49 -9.71
N PHE A 352 3.55 -2.56 -10.08
CA PHE A 352 4.81 -2.84 -10.76
C PHE A 352 5.92 -3.02 -9.72
N ILE A 353 6.67 -4.13 -9.75
CA ILE A 353 7.98 -4.26 -9.10
C ILE A 353 8.96 -4.90 -10.11
N GLY A 354 10.19 -4.38 -10.11
CA GLY A 354 11.21 -4.53 -11.15
C GLY A 354 11.67 -5.95 -11.49
N LEU A 355 12.17 -6.05 -12.72
CA LEU A 355 12.97 -7.15 -13.24
C LEU A 355 14.13 -7.51 -12.29
N THR A 356 14.26 -8.80 -11.98
CA THR A 356 15.59 -9.39 -11.77
C THR A 356 15.84 -10.36 -12.91
N ALA A 357 16.93 -10.10 -13.63
CA ALA A 357 17.37 -10.94 -14.73
C ALA A 357 17.71 -12.34 -14.19
N VAL A 358 16.87 -13.34 -14.50
CA VAL A 358 17.13 -14.46 -15.42
C VAL A 358 15.84 -15.32 -15.44
N GLY A 359 15.09 -15.27 -16.55
CA GLY A 359 14.00 -16.20 -16.85
C GLY A 359 12.59 -15.69 -16.54
N THR A 360 11.88 -15.28 -17.60
CA THR A 360 10.41 -15.38 -17.90
C THR A 360 9.38 -15.52 -16.76
N ILE A 361 9.55 -14.88 -15.61
CA ILE A 361 8.55 -14.89 -14.52
C ILE A 361 8.37 -13.46 -14.02
N GLY A 362 7.18 -12.90 -14.18
CA GLY A 362 6.76 -11.66 -13.54
C GLY A 362 6.09 -11.94 -12.20
N LEU A 363 6.34 -11.12 -11.18
CA LEU A 363 5.63 -11.16 -9.90
C LEU A 363 4.58 -10.03 -9.92
N ILE A 364 3.29 -10.37 -9.82
CA ILE A 364 2.18 -9.40 -9.79
C ILE A 364 1.55 -9.47 -8.42
N TYR A 365 1.29 -8.34 -7.76
CA TYR A 365 0.59 -8.35 -6.48
C TYR A 365 -0.91 -8.12 -6.64
N VAL A 366 -1.74 -9.15 -6.41
CA VAL A 366 -3.20 -9.01 -6.37
C VAL A 366 -3.67 -8.76 -4.94
N ILE A 367 -4.49 -7.73 -4.74
CA ILE A 367 -5.18 -7.48 -3.46
C ILE A 367 -6.66 -7.82 -3.67
N PHE A 368 -7.20 -8.76 -2.88
CA PHE A 368 -8.63 -9.07 -2.89
C PHE A 368 -9.44 -7.99 -2.16
N LYS A 369 -10.53 -7.52 -2.77
CA LYS A 369 -11.55 -6.73 -2.07
C LYS A 369 -12.71 -7.67 -1.72
N ARG A 370 -13.36 -7.44 -0.58
CA ARG A 370 -14.56 -8.21 -0.20
C ARG A 370 -15.68 -7.88 -1.20
N LYS A 371 -16.39 -8.89 -1.70
CA LYS A 371 -17.56 -8.69 -2.56
C LYS A 371 -18.67 -8.01 -1.73
N GLN A 372 -19.15 -6.85 -2.18
CA GLN A 372 -20.36 -6.26 -1.61
C GLN A 372 -21.54 -7.15 -2.01
N GLN A 373 -22.14 -7.86 -1.05
CA GLN A 373 -23.45 -8.48 -1.28
C GLN A 373 -24.46 -7.34 -1.44
N ILE A 374 -25.14 -7.30 -2.59
CA ILE A 374 -26.25 -6.38 -2.90
C ILE A 374 -27.50 -6.85 -2.16
#